data_AF-A0A7C5DSH6-F1
#
_entry.id   AF-A0A7C5DSH6-F1
#
_cell.length_a   1.000
_cell.length_b   1.000
_cell.length_c   1.000
_cell.angle_alpha   90.00
_cell.angle_beta   90.00
_cell.angle_gamma   90.00
#
_symmetry.space_group_name_H-M   'P 1'
#
loop_
_entity.id
_entity.type
_entity.pdbx_description
1 polymer ?
#
loop_
_entity_poly.entity_id
_entity_poly.type
_entity_poly.pdbx_seq_one_letter_code
_entity_poly.pdbx_strand_id
1 'polypeptide(L)'
;MLTNGTLLFDPQVRKELKPASVVMPSLDAATDKVFIKINRPHSRSSVKGMIEGLIQFRKEFKGLIWLEIFIVTGLNNTESELTALKRAIQKISPDTWAVLSDLSGK
;
A
#
# COMPACT_ATOMS: atom_id res chain seq x y z
N MET A 1 -5.36 -3.57 12.81
CA MET A 1 -5.56 -4.67 11.84
C MET A 1 -4.53 -4.54 10.73
N LEU A 2 -3.81 -5.61 10.43
CA LEU A 2 -2.81 -5.66 9.36
C LEU A 2 -3.48 -6.14 8.07
N THR A 3 -3.08 -5.59 6.92
CA THR A 3 -3.61 -6.01 5.62
C THR A 3 -2.61 -5.73 4.50
N ASN A 4 -2.61 -6.53 3.45
CA ASN A 4 -1.82 -6.24 2.25
C ASN A 4 -2.49 -5.18 1.35
N GLY A 5 -3.68 -4.68 1.71
CA GLY A 5 -4.40 -3.60 1.03
C GLY A 5 -4.96 -3.94 -0.36
N THR A 6 -4.68 -5.12 -0.92
CA THR A 6 -4.98 -5.46 -2.31
C THR A 6 -6.47 -5.44 -2.66
N LEU A 7 -7.35 -5.69 -1.68
CA LEU A 7 -8.82 -5.70 -1.86
C LEU A 7 -9.50 -4.38 -1.47
N LEU A 8 -8.75 -3.33 -1.11
CA LEU A 8 -9.36 -2.06 -0.69
C LEU A 8 -10.10 -1.32 -1.81
N PHE A 9 -9.99 -1.77 -3.07
CA PHE A 9 -10.86 -1.31 -4.15
C PHE A 9 -12.32 -1.72 -3.92
N ASP A 10 -12.58 -2.81 -3.19
CA ASP A 10 -13.92 -3.29 -2.87
C ASP A 10 -14.55 -2.49 -1.72
N PRO A 11 -15.69 -1.80 -1.93
CA PRO A 11 -16.38 -1.05 -0.89
C PRO A 11 -16.88 -1.91 0.29
N GLN A 12 -17.19 -3.19 0.08
CA GLN A 12 -17.61 -4.08 1.18
C GLN A 12 -16.44 -4.36 2.12
N VAL A 13 -15.26 -4.66 1.58
CA VAL A 13 -14.04 -4.83 2.38
C VAL A 13 -13.78 -3.57 3.20
N ARG A 14 -13.82 -2.38 2.57
CA ARG A 14 -13.63 -1.10 3.29
C ARG A 14 -14.64 -0.89 4.42
N LYS A 15 -15.90 -1.30 4.21
CA LYS A 15 -16.95 -1.21 5.23
C LYS A 15 -16.65 -2.12 6.43
N GLU A 16 -16.17 -3.33 6.19
CA GLU A 16 -15.80 -4.29 7.24
C GLU A 16 -14.63 -3.80 8.10
N LEU A 17 -13.76 -2.94 7.56
CA LEU A 17 -12.63 -2.38 8.32
C LEU A 17 -13.02 -1.24 9.26
N LYS A 18 -14.23 -0.67 9.14
CA LYS A 18 -14.68 0.49 9.92
C LYS A 18 -14.60 0.35 11.45
N PRO A 19 -14.84 -0.83 12.06
CA PRO A 19 -14.74 -0.98 13.51
C PRO A 19 -13.32 -0.90 14.06
N ALA A 20 -12.28 -1.03 13.22
CA ALA A 20 -10.90 -0.97 13.67
C ALA A 20 -10.50 0.45 14.08
N SER A 21 -9.72 0.59 15.16
CA SER A 21 -9.11 1.88 15.53
C SER A 21 -7.89 2.23 14.67
N VAL A 22 -7.17 1.20 14.20
CA VAL A 22 -5.97 1.33 13.36
C VAL A 22 -5.99 0.27 12.26
N VAL A 23 -5.71 0.68 11.04
CA VAL A 23 -5.49 -0.21 9.88
C VAL A 23 -4.11 0.07 9.31
N MET A 24 -3.34 -0.99 9.10
CA MET A 24 -1.98 -0.91 8.59
C MET A 24 -1.87 -1.65 7.26
N PRO A 25 -2.14 -0.97 6.13
CA PRO A 25 -1.97 -1.53 4.81
C PRO A 25 -0.51 -1.46 4.35
N SER A 26 -0.03 -2.53 3.71
CA SER A 26 1.25 -2.53 2.97
C SER A 26 1.09 -1.89 1.59
N LEU A 27 2.09 -1.13 1.11
CA LEU A 27 2.19 -0.62 -0.26
C LEU A 27 3.65 -0.69 -0.74
N ASP A 28 4.06 -1.86 -1.20
CA ASP A 28 5.47 -2.14 -1.53
C ASP A 28 5.86 -1.71 -2.95
N ALA A 29 4.89 -1.31 -3.76
CA ALA A 29 5.09 -0.84 -5.12
C ALA A 29 4.02 0.18 -5.50
N ALA A 30 4.37 1.09 -6.39
CA ALA A 30 3.48 2.07 -7.02
C ALA A 30 3.42 1.94 -8.55
N THR A 31 4.22 1.07 -9.15
CA THR A 31 4.14 0.73 -10.59
C THR A 31 3.84 -0.74 -10.81
N ASP A 32 3.10 -1.06 -11.89
CA ASP A 32 2.70 -2.45 -12.18
C ASP A 32 3.91 -3.37 -12.34
N LYS A 33 4.99 -2.89 -12.96
CA LYS A 33 6.22 -3.67 -13.16
C LYS A 33 6.82 -4.14 -11.84
N VAL A 34 6.89 -3.27 -10.84
CA VAL A 34 7.45 -3.61 -9.52
C VAL A 34 6.44 -4.39 -8.70
N PHE A 35 5.17 -4.00 -8.75
CA PHE A 35 4.06 -4.68 -8.05
C PHE A 35 3.93 -6.15 -8.45
N ILE A 36 4.05 -6.46 -9.75
CA ILE A 36 4.03 -7.85 -10.23
C ILE A 36 5.19 -8.66 -9.67
N LYS A 37 6.39 -8.06 -9.58
CA LYS A 37 7.59 -8.74 -9.08
C LYS A 37 7.53 -9.02 -7.58
N ILE A 38 7.08 -8.04 -6.79
CA ILE A 38 7.07 -8.12 -5.33
C ILE A 38 5.81 -8.85 -4.84
N ASN A 39 4.63 -8.34 -5.19
CA ASN A 39 3.37 -8.79 -4.60
C ASN A 39 2.76 -10.00 -5.34
N ARG A 40 3.26 -10.33 -6.54
CA ARG A 40 2.76 -11.45 -7.39
C ARG A 40 1.23 -11.53 -7.39
N PRO A 41 0.56 -10.42 -7.75
CA PRO A 41 -0.88 -10.29 -7.58
C PRO A 41 -1.64 -11.28 -8.48
N HIS A 42 -2.87 -11.59 -8.09
CA HIS A 42 -3.80 -12.25 -9.01
C HIS A 42 -4.05 -11.36 -10.23
N SER A 43 -4.35 -11.95 -11.40
CA SER A 43 -4.51 -11.24 -12.69
C SER A 43 -5.56 -10.13 -12.73
N ARG A 44 -6.44 -10.07 -11.73
CA ARG A 44 -7.50 -9.06 -11.59
C ARG A 44 -7.11 -7.90 -10.66
N SER A 45 -5.96 -7.98 -10.01
CA SER A 45 -5.46 -6.99 -9.05
C SER A 45 -4.36 -6.15 -9.71
N SER A 46 -4.53 -4.84 -9.69
CA SER A 46 -3.54 -3.87 -10.19
C SER A 46 -3.10 -2.93 -9.09
N VAL A 47 -1.88 -2.40 -9.20
CA VAL A 47 -1.37 -1.43 -8.22
C VAL A 47 -2.19 -0.15 -8.24
N LYS A 48 -2.69 0.23 -9.42
CA LYS A 48 -3.56 1.39 -9.61
C LYS A 48 -4.86 1.23 -8.82
N GLY A 49 -5.53 0.07 -8.96
CA GLY A 49 -6.78 -0.20 -8.24
C GLY A 49 -6.57 -0.24 -6.73
N MET A 50 -5.44 -0.78 -6.28
CA MET A 50 -5.06 -0.77 -4.87
C MET A 50 -4.84 0.66 -4.32
N ILE A 51 -4.09 1.50 -5.02
CA ILE A 51 -3.85 2.90 -4.64
C ILE A 51 -5.17 3.69 -4.63
N GLU A 52 -6.03 3.51 -5.65
CA GLU A 52 -7.35 4.14 -5.70
C GLU A 52 -8.24 3.68 -4.53
N GLY A 53 -8.23 2.38 -4.22
CA GLY A 53 -8.92 1.81 -3.06
C GLY A 53 -8.45 2.42 -1.75
N LEU A 54 -7.14 2.60 -1.55
CA LEU A 54 -6.57 3.27 -0.38
C LEU A 54 -6.98 4.74 -0.29
N ILE A 55 -7.00 5.47 -1.41
CA ILE A 55 -7.47 6.87 -1.46
C ILE A 55 -8.95 6.97 -1.06
N GLN A 56 -9.80 6.05 -1.53
CA GLN A 56 -11.21 6.04 -1.10
C GLN A 56 -11.34 5.63 0.37
N PHE A 57 -10.57 4.63 0.80
CA PHE A 57 -10.56 4.18 2.19
C PHE A 57 -10.19 5.31 3.15
N ARG A 58 -9.20 6.15 2.82
CA ARG A 58 -8.86 7.34 3.63
C ARG A 58 -10.07 8.27 3.83
N LYS A 59 -10.90 8.48 2.82
CA LYS A 59 -12.09 9.37 2.92
C LYS A 59 -13.16 8.77 3.84
N GLU A 60 -13.31 7.45 3.80
CA GLU A 60 -14.36 6.71 4.49
C GLU A 60 -13.98 6.34 5.93
N PHE A 61 -12.71 6.05 6.19
CA PHE A 61 -12.20 5.51 7.45
C PHE A 61 -11.85 6.62 8.44
N LYS A 62 -12.39 6.50 9.66
CA LYS A 62 -12.23 7.50 10.74
C LYS A 62 -11.12 7.16 11.74
N GLY A 63 -10.59 5.94 11.70
CA GLY A 63 -9.43 5.55 12.48
C GLY A 63 -8.11 5.98 11.83
N LEU A 64 -7.02 5.43 12.35
CA LEU A 64 -5.67 5.71 11.89
C LEU A 64 -5.24 4.76 10.77
N ILE A 65 -4.65 5.31 9.71
CA ILE A 65 -4.02 4.57 8.62
C ILE A 65 -2.51 4.68 8.78
N TRP A 66 -1.87 3.55 9.04
CA TRP A 66 -0.41 3.44 9.13
C TRP A 66 0.09 2.72 7.90
N LEU A 67 0.70 3.42 6.96
CA LEU A 67 1.15 2.78 5.72
C LEU A 67 2.50 2.09 5.95
N GLU A 68 2.59 0.82 5.58
CA GLU A 68 3.84 0.06 5.62
C GLU A 68 4.42 -0.06 4.20
N ILE A 69 5.74 0.11 4.06
CA ILE A 69 6.45 -0.06 2.78
C ILE A 69 7.65 -0.97 3.03
N PHE A 70 7.64 -2.16 2.45
CA PHE A 70 8.78 -3.08 2.52
C PHE A 70 9.73 -2.86 1.33
N ILE A 71 10.99 -2.51 1.59
CA ILE A 71 12.00 -2.26 0.55
C ILE A 71 12.75 -3.53 0.20
N VAL A 72 12.72 -3.87 -1.09
CA VAL A 72 13.52 -4.91 -1.73
C VAL A 72 14.54 -4.25 -2.66
N THR A 73 15.82 -4.39 -2.31
CA THR A 73 16.95 -3.83 -3.05
C THR A 73 16.94 -4.27 -4.52
N GLY A 74 17.07 -3.31 -5.44
CA GLY A 74 17.06 -3.53 -6.88
C GLY A 74 15.65 -3.60 -7.49
N LEU A 75 14.59 -3.58 -6.68
CA LEU A 75 13.21 -3.58 -7.16
C LEU A 75 12.50 -2.25 -6.91
N ASN A 76 12.27 -1.90 -5.64
CA ASN A 76 11.48 -0.72 -5.26
C ASN A 76 12.28 0.40 -4.57
N ASN A 77 13.61 0.27 -4.53
CA ASN A 77 14.52 1.34 -4.10
C ASN A 77 15.08 2.18 -5.27
N THR A 78 14.53 2.01 -6.47
CA THR A 78 14.93 2.83 -7.63
C THR A 78 14.32 4.23 -7.54
N GLU A 79 14.99 5.25 -8.08
CA GLU A 79 14.52 6.64 -8.01
C GLU A 79 13.11 6.82 -8.63
N SER A 80 12.83 6.13 -9.73
CA SER A 80 11.52 6.17 -10.39
C SER A 80 10.42 5.56 -9.52
N GLU A 81 10.67 4.42 -8.89
CA GLU A 81 9.70 3.77 -8.01
C GLU A 81 9.49 4.57 -6.72
N LEU A 82 10.56 5.07 -6.10
CA LEU A 82 10.48 5.93 -4.92
C LEU A 82 9.70 7.22 -5.22
N THR A 83 9.88 7.81 -6.41
CA THR A 83 9.09 8.95 -6.86
C THR A 83 7.61 8.60 -7.02
N ALA A 84 7.30 7.41 -7.56
CA ALA A 84 5.94 6.93 -7.71
C ALA A 84 5.28 6.66 -6.34
N LEU A 85 5.99 6.00 -5.43
CA LEU A 85 5.56 5.76 -4.04
C LEU A 85 5.30 7.08 -3.32
N LYS A 86 6.21 8.04 -3.40
CA LYS A 86 6.02 9.39 -2.82
C LYS A 86 4.71 10.02 -3.32
N ARG A 87 4.43 9.98 -4.63
CA ARG A 87 3.18 10.50 -5.20
C ARG A 87 1.96 9.73 -4.70
N ALA A 88 2.05 8.42 -4.54
CA ALA A 88 0.96 7.60 -4.01
C ALA A 88 0.68 7.94 -2.54
N ILE A 89 1.71 8.00 -1.70
CA ILE A 89 1.62 8.35 -0.26
C ILE A 89 0.96 9.72 -0.09
N GLN A 90 1.39 10.72 -0.88
CA GLN A 90 0.80 12.07 -0.84
C GLN A 90 -0.71 12.07 -1.17
N LYS A 91 -1.15 11.23 -2.11
CA LYS A 91 -2.57 11.11 -2.46
C LYS A 91 -3.38 10.32 -1.43
N ILE A 92 -2.78 9.28 -0.85
CA ILE A 92 -3.41 8.43 0.17
C ILE A 92 -3.53 9.21 1.48
N SER A 93 -2.57 10.07 1.81
CA SER A 93 -2.54 10.87 3.03
C SER A 93 -2.72 10.03 4.31
N PRO A 94 -1.88 8.99 4.55
CA PRO A 94 -1.95 8.20 5.77
C PRO A 94 -1.56 9.06 6.99
N ASP A 95 -1.95 8.63 8.19
CA ASP A 95 -1.60 9.33 9.44
C ASP A 95 -0.10 9.21 9.75
N THR A 96 0.50 8.07 9.40
CA THR A 96 1.94 7.85 9.43
C THR A 96 2.32 6.79 8.40
N TRP A 97 3.61 6.69 8.11
CA TRP A 97 4.16 5.62 7.29
C TRP A 97 5.53 5.20 7.79
N ALA A 98 5.85 3.92 7.62
CA ALA A 98 7.12 3.34 8.03
C ALA A 98 7.71 2.55 6.86
N VAL A 99 9.05 2.58 6.79
CA VAL A 99 9.81 1.75 5.87
C VAL A 99 10.36 0.58 6.64
N LEU A 100 10.07 -0.61 6.15
CA LEU A 100 10.75 -1.83 6.54
C LEU A 100 11.72 -2.18 5.41
N SER A 101 12.87 -2.73 5.75
CA SER A 101 13.84 -3.20 4.76
C SER A 101 14.27 -4.59 5.12
N ASP A 102 14.60 -5.39 4.10
CA ASP A 102 15.24 -6.66 4.34
C ASP A 102 16.54 -6.46 5.14
N LEU A 103 16.64 -7.12 6.29
CA LEU A 103 17.83 -7.12 7.14
C LEU A 103 18.84 -8.18 6.67
N SER A 104 18.60 -8.87 5.55
CA SER A 104 19.57 -9.73 4.90
C SER A 104 20.69 -8.90 4.26
N GLY A 105 21.44 -8.17 5.09
CA GLY A 105 22.82 -7.81 4.82
C GLY A 105 23.70 -9.07 4.89
N LYS A 106 23.50 -9.96 3.92
CA LYS A 106 24.49 -10.92 3.41
C LYS A 106 24.30 -11.04 1.91
#